data_AF-A0A6L8DT14-F1
#
_entry.id   AF-A0A6L8DT14-F1
#
_cell.length_a   1.000
_cell.length_b   1.000
_cell.length_c   1.000
_cell.angle_alpha   90.00
_cell.angle_beta   90.00
_cell.angle_gamma   90.00
#
_symmetry.space_group_name_H-M   'P 1'
#
loop_
_entity.id
_entity.type
_entity.pdbx_description
1 polymer ?
#
loop_
_entity_poly.entity_id
_entity_poly.type
_entity_poly.pdbx_seq_one_letter_code
_entity_poly.pdbx_strand_id
1 'polypeptide(L)' 'MESTMYGKSESETLARRAELAVYQCGHGLLHLRVNRVTLTLRPEEFSRLATLVGEAHIRLGAREALRTCATH' A
#
# COMPACT_ATOMS: atom_id res chain seq x y z
N MET A 1 -12.02 -27.86 33.67
CA MET A 1 -11.12 -26.78 33.24
C MET A 1 -11.24 -26.69 31.73
N GLU A 2 -12.20 -25.89 31.27
CA GLU A 2 -12.47 -25.67 29.85
C GLU A 2 -11.69 -24.42 29.43
N SER A 3 -10.74 -24.58 28.52
CA SER A 3 -10.06 -23.45 27.89
C SER A 3 -10.65 -23.26 26.49
N THR A 4 -11.67 -22.41 26.42
CA THR A 4 -12.12 -21.78 25.18
C THR A 4 -10.98 -20.92 24.61
N MET A 5 -10.34 -21.37 23.54
CA MET A 5 -9.52 -20.52 22.67
C MET A 5 -10.47 -19.60 21.90
N TYR A 6 -10.71 -18.41 22.44
CA TYR A 6 -11.43 -17.35 21.75
C TYR A 6 -10.56 -16.77 20.63
N GLY A 7 -11.09 -16.87 19.42
CA GLY A 7 -10.86 -16.03 18.24
C GLY A 7 -9.53 -15.29 18.16
N LYS A 8 -8.58 -15.85 17.42
CA LYS A 8 -7.65 -15.02 16.65
C LYS A 8 -8.48 -14.22 15.65
N SER A 9 -8.73 -12.96 15.98
CA SER A 9 -9.41 -11.99 15.13
C SER A 9 -8.76 -11.97 13.74
N GLU A 10 -9.56 -12.23 12.72
CA GLU A 10 -9.21 -12.22 11.28
C GLU A 10 -8.87 -10.80 10.76
N SER A 11 -8.25 -9.98 11.59
CA SER A 11 -7.66 -8.69 11.23
C SER A 11 -6.16 -8.80 10.95
N GLU A 12 -5.62 -10.03 10.89
CA GLU A 12 -4.21 -10.34 10.59
C GLU A 12 -3.96 -10.71 9.12
N THR A 13 -4.96 -10.69 8.22
CA THR A 13 -4.91 -11.47 6.97
C THR A 13 -4.56 -10.74 5.66
N LEU A 14 -4.27 -9.43 5.63
CA LEU A 14 -3.99 -8.75 4.33
C LEU A 14 -2.86 -7.72 4.27
N ALA A 15 -2.03 -7.59 5.32
CA ALA A 15 -0.77 -6.86 5.20
C ALA A 15 0.37 -7.84 4.88
N ARG A 16 0.25 -8.57 3.77
CA ARG A 16 1.39 -9.27 3.17
C ARG A 16 2.38 -8.16 2.79
N ARG A 17 3.33 -7.83 3.66
CA ARG A 17 4.28 -6.71 3.53
C ARG A 17 4.79 -6.67 2.09
N ALA A 18 4.29 -5.74 1.30
CA ALA A 18 4.76 -5.57 -0.05
C ALA A 18 6.23 -5.15 0.05
N GLU A 19 7.15 -5.92 -0.54
CA GLU A 19 8.53 -5.47 -0.70
C GLU A 19 8.51 -4.30 -1.68
N LEU A 20 8.64 -3.09 -1.13
CA LEU A 20 8.72 -1.85 -1.89
C LEU A 20 10.18 -1.37 -1.87
N ALA A 21 10.76 -1.18 -3.05
CA ALA A 21 12.07 -0.55 -3.19
C ALA A 21 12.09 0.42 -4.37
N VAL A 22 12.81 1.52 -4.21
CA VAL A 22 13.05 2.51 -5.28
C VAL A 22 14.55 2.75 -5.39
N TYR A 23 15.08 2.68 -6.61
CA TYR A 23 16.48 2.99 -6.88
C TYR A 23 16.65 3.60 -8.27
N GLN A 24 17.71 4.38 -8.46
CA GLN A 24 18.04 5.01 -9.74
C GLN A 24 19.17 4.24 -10.43
N CYS A 25 19.06 4.01 -11.74
CA CYS A 25 20.17 3.42 -12.51
C CYS A 25 21.10 4.50 -13.08
N GLY A 26 22.26 4.08 -13.59
CA GLY A 26 23.25 4.98 -14.22
C GLY A 26 22.74 5.75 -15.44
N HIS A 27 21.62 5.35 -16.04
CA HIS A 27 20.97 6.05 -17.16
C HIS A 27 19.95 7.12 -16.70
N GLY A 28 19.82 7.35 -15.38
CA GLY A 28 18.91 8.35 -14.82
C GLY A 28 17.46 7.90 -14.64
N LEU A 29 17.11 6.66 -15.02
CA LEU A 29 15.77 6.09 -14.83
C LEU A 29 15.58 5.57 -13.40
N LEU A 30 14.34 5.63 -12.91
CA LEU A 30 13.93 5.11 -11.61
C LEU A 30 13.29 3.73 -11.76
N HIS A 31 13.72 2.81 -10.91
CA HIS A 31 13.17 1.47 -10.81
C HIS A 31 12.35 1.36 -9.52
N LEU A 32 11.05 1.15 -9.68
CA LEU A 32 10.12 0.87 -8.59
C LEU A 32 9.85 -0.64 -8.56
N ARG A 33 10.38 -1.33 -7.55
CA ARG A 33 10.09 -2.74 -7.31
C ARG A 33 8.96 -2.86 -6.29
N VAL A 34 7.93 -3.60 -6.68
CA VAL A 34 6.81 -4.00 -5.84
C VAL A 34 6.72 -5.51 -5.90
N ASN A 35 7.16 -6.19 -4.84
CA ASN A 35 7.30 -7.64 -4.78
C ASN A 35 8.17 -8.18 -5.93
N ARG A 36 7.55 -8.91 -6.86
CA ARG A 36 8.20 -9.53 -8.04
C ARG A 36 8.08 -8.69 -9.32
N VAL A 37 7.41 -7.54 -9.25
CA VAL A 37 7.20 -6.65 -10.39
C VAL A 37 8.14 -5.46 -10.26
N THR A 38 8.82 -5.11 -11.35
CA THR A 38 9.66 -3.92 -11.44
C THR A 38 9.14 -3.01 -12.54
N LEU A 39 8.89 -1.75 -12.21
CA LEU A 39 8.57 -0.70 -13.16
C LEU A 39 9.79 0.17 -13.37
N THR A 40 10.16 0.42 -14.62
CA THR A 40 11.21 1.37 -14.99
C THR A 40 10.54 2.62 -15.52
N LEU A 41 10.83 3.75 -14.89
CA LEU A 41 10.13 5.01 -15.10
C LEU A 41 11.13 6.15 -15.28
N ARG A 42 10.79 7.12 -16.11
CA ARG A 42 11.46 8.42 -16.10
C ARG A 42 11.10 9.18 -14.80
N PRO A 43 11.95 10.11 -14.33
CA PRO A 43 11.68 10.89 -13.11
C PRO A 43 10.29 11.56 -13.09
N GLU A 44 9.82 12.06 -14.24
CA GLU A 44 8.53 12.73 -14.36
C GLU A 44 7.36 11.73 -14.33
N GLU A 45 7.57 10.51 -14.82
CA GLU A 45 6.58 9.42 -14.75
C GLU A 45 6.46 8.90 -13.33
N PHE A 46 7.59 8.72 -12.64
CA PHE A 46 7.61 8.33 -11.23
C PHE A 46 6.91 9.36 -10.34
N SER A 47 7.21 10.65 -10.54
CA SER A 47 6.57 11.73 -9.79
C SER A 47 5.05 11.72 -9.96
N ARG A 48 4.57 11.57 -11.20
CA ARG A 48 3.13 11.46 -11.48
C ARG A 48 2.50 10.22 -10.85
N LEU A 49 3.17 9.06 -10.92
CA LEU A 49 2.70 7.84 -10.27
C LEU A 49 2.58 8.01 -8.75
N ALA A 50 3.60 8.60 -8.11
CA ALA A 50 3.59 8.84 -6.68
C ALA A 50 2.43 9.75 -6.25
N THR A 51 2.16 10.82 -7.00
CA THR A 51 1.00 11.69 -6.77
C THR A 51 -0.31 10.91 -6.87
N LEU A 52 -0.51 10.14 -7.95
CA LEU A 52 -1.74 9.38 -8.16
C LEU A 52 -1.98 8.35 -7.06
N VAL A 53 -0.93 7.62 -6.65
CA VAL A 53 -1.01 6.64 -5.55
C VAL A 53 -1.31 7.33 -4.23
N GLY A 54 -0.66 8.46 -3.93
CA GLY A 54 -0.91 9.24 -2.72
C GLY A 54 -2.34 9.77 -2.66
N GLU A 55 -2.84 10.35 -3.74
CA GLU A 55 -4.23 10.82 -3.83
C GLU A 55 -5.23 9.68 -3.65
N ALA A 56 -4.99 8.54 -4.29
CA ALA A 56 -5.84 7.36 -4.13
C ALA A 56 -5.87 6.88 -2.68
N HIS A 57 -4.71 6.84 -2.01
CA HIS A 57 -4.60 6.44 -0.61
C HIS A 57 -5.38 7.38 0.32
N ILE A 58 -5.24 8.70 0.14
CA ILE A 58 -5.98 9.70 0.92
C ILE A 58 -7.50 9.52 0.72
N ARG A 59 -7.95 9.36 -0.54
CA ARG A 59 -9.38 9.15 -0.85
C ARG A 59 -9.94 7.87 -0.24
N LEU A 60 -9.15 6.79 -0.21
CA LEU A 60 -9.52 5.54 0.45
C LEU A 60 -9.65 5.73 1.96
N GLY A 61 -8.66 6.33 2.61
CA GLY A 61 -8.71 6.61 4.05
C GLY A 61 -9.89 7.51 4.44
N ALA A 62 -10.20 8.53 3.64
CA ALA A 62 -11.36 9.39 3.87
C ALA A 62 -12.69 8.61 3.74
N ARG A 63 -12.80 7.71 2.76
CA ARG A 63 -13.98 6.85 2.58
C ARG A 63 -14.16 5.87 3.73
N GLU A 64 -13.07 5.29 4.23
CA GLU A 64 -13.10 4.40 5.38
C GLU A 64 -13.52 5.13 6.65
N ALA A 65 -12.96 6.32 6.91
CA ALA A 65 -13.36 7.16 8.04
C ALA A 65 -14.85 7.50 8.01
N LEU A 66 -15.38 7.89 6.85
CA LEU A 66 -16.81 8.17 6.68
C LEU A 66 -17.70 6.94 6.93
N ARG A 67 -17.27 5.75 6.50
CA ARG A 67 -18.01 4.51 6.78
C ARG A 67 -18.09 4.23 8.27
N THR A 68 -16.99 4.39 8.99
CA THR A 68 -16.94 4.17 10.44
C THR A 68 -17.84 5.15 11.19
N CYS A 69 -17.87 6.43 10.78
CA CYS A 69 -18.77 7.43 11.37
C CYS A 69 -20.25 7.23 11.06
N ALA A 70 -20.60 6.55 9.95
CA ALA A 70 -21.99 6.26 9.60
C ALA A 70 -22.56 5.02 10.29
N THR A 71 -21.69 4.18 10.86
CA THR A 71 -22.07 2.96 11.60
C THR A 71 -22.13 3.14 13.13
N HIS A 72 -21.81 4.33 13.63
CA HIS A 72 -21.91 4.73 15.05
C HIS A 72 -22.98 5.82 15.22
#